data_AF-A0A4Y9IU09-F1
#
_entry.id   AF-A0A4Y9IU09-F1
#
_cell.length_a   1.000
_cell.length_b   1.000
_cell.length_c   1.000
_cell.angle_alpha   90.00
_cell.angle_beta   90.00
_cell.angle_gamma   90.00
#
_symmetry.space_group_name_H-M   'P 1'
#
loop_
_entity.id
_entity.type
_entity.pdbx_description
1 polymer ?
#
loop_
_entity_poly.entity_id
_entity_poly.type
_entity_poly.pdbx_seq_one_letter_code
_entity_poly.pdbx_strand_id
1 'polypeptide(L)' 'MSEVHYTTKRHYKQLSDKERSQIEILLNEGYTISKIATLLNRHKSTISREIKRGSVLQKQYLYGYKEVLQSTYFSDTA' A
#
# COMPACT_ATOMS: atom_id res chain seq x y z
N MET A 1 -26.24 -31.29 -19.36
CA MET A 1 -25.35 -30.87 -18.27
C MET A 1 -24.40 -29.83 -18.84
N SER A 2 -24.44 -28.59 -18.35
CA SER A 2 -23.59 -27.50 -18.86
C SER A 2 -22.21 -27.56 -18.21
N GLU A 3 -21.15 -27.67 -19.01
CA GLU A 3 -19.78 -27.54 -18.51
C GLU A 3 -19.51 -26.11 -18.03
N VAL A 4 -19.02 -25.98 -16.80
CA VAL A 4 -18.60 -24.70 -16.23
C VAL A 4 -17.08 -24.58 -16.44
N HIS A 5 -16.66 -23.74 -17.37
CA HIS A 5 -15.25 -23.44 -17.58
C HIS A 5 -14.79 -22.38 -16.57
N TYR A 6 -13.86 -22.72 -15.69
CA TYR A 6 -13.16 -21.77 -14.81
C TYR A 6 -11.73 -21.54 -15.30
N THR A 7 -11.31 -20.28 -15.39
CA THR A 7 -9.93 -19.91 -15.72
C THR A 7 -9.18 -19.53 -14.45
N THR A 8 -8.20 -20.34 -14.04
CA THR A 8 -7.47 -20.18 -12.77
C THR A 8 -6.15 -19.40 -12.91
N LYS A 9 -5.85 -18.87 -14.10
CA LYS A 9 -4.56 -18.24 -14.39
C LYS A 9 -4.53 -16.81 -13.83
N ARG A 10 -3.90 -16.61 -12.67
CA ARG A 10 -3.67 -15.28 -12.10
C ARG A 10 -2.64 -14.51 -12.94
N HIS A 11 -3.10 -13.53 -13.71
CA HIS A 11 -2.23 -12.61 -14.44
C HIS A 11 -1.58 -11.54 -13.54
N TYR A 12 -2.16 -11.27 -12.37
CA TYR A 12 -1.71 -10.20 -11.47
C TYR A 12 -0.65 -10.70 -10.48
N LYS A 13 0.57 -10.15 -10.59
CA LYS A 13 1.64 -10.36 -9.61
C LYS A 13 1.41 -9.47 -8.39
N GLN A 14 1.16 -10.10 -7.24
CA GLN A 14 1.06 -9.41 -5.96
C GLN A 14 2.38 -8.75 -5.57
N LEU A 15 2.31 -7.79 -4.65
CA LEU A 15 3.49 -7.30 -3.96
C LEU A 15 3.97 -8.39 -3.00
N SER A 16 5.27 -8.62 -3.00
CA SER A 16 5.94 -9.42 -1.97
C SER A 16 6.09 -8.63 -0.69
N ASP A 17 6.26 -9.31 0.43
CA ASP A 17 6.43 -8.66 1.74
C ASP A 17 7.65 -7.73 1.73
N LYS A 18 8.73 -8.12 1.05
CA LYS A 18 9.89 -7.26 0.81
C LYS A 18 9.51 -5.96 0.09
N GLU A 19 8.70 -6.04 -0.97
CA GLU A 19 8.26 -4.83 -1.69
C GLU A 19 7.39 -3.95 -0.80
N ARG A 20 6.54 -4.54 0.06
CA ARG A 20 5.73 -3.79 1.02
C ARG A 20 6.60 -3.07 2.06
N SER A 21 7.59 -3.75 2.65
CA SER A 21 8.54 -3.12 3.57
C SER A 21 9.33 -2.00 2.89
N GLN A 22 9.70 -2.16 1.62
CA GLN A 22 10.34 -1.10 0.84
C GLN A 22 9.42 0.11 0.61
N ILE A 23 8.12 -0.11 0.35
CA ILE A 23 7.13 0.97 0.23
C ILE A 23 7.05 1.75 1.54
N GLU A 24 7.00 1.08 2.69
CA GLU A 24 6.94 1.72 4.00
C GLU A 24 8.17 2.60 4.27
N ILE A 25 9.38 2.06 4.05
CA ILE A 25 10.63 2.81 4.23
C ILE A 25 10.65 4.06 3.32
N LEU A 26 10.34 3.90 2.02
CA LEU A 26 10.37 5.00 1.06
C LEU A 26 9.32 6.08 1.36
N LEU A 27 8.14 5.70 1.87
CA LEU A 27 7.13 6.66 2.32
C LEU A 27 7.59 7.45 3.53
N ASN A 28 8.23 6.80 4.51
CA ASN A 28 8.80 7.45 5.68
C ASN A 28 9.95 8.39 5.30
N GLU A 29 10.70 8.08 4.25
CA GLU A 29 11.70 8.98 3.64
C GLU A 29 11.09 10.12 2.80
N GLY A 30 9.77 10.18 2.65
CA GLY A 30 9.07 11.27 1.94
C GLY A 30 9.01 11.10 0.42
N TYR A 31 9.24 9.90 -0.12
CA TYR A 31 9.14 9.66 -1.55
C TYR A 31 7.68 9.69 -2.01
N THR A 32 7.45 10.25 -3.21
CA THR A 32 6.12 10.24 -3.83
C THR A 32 5.78 8.84 -4.37
N ILE A 33 4.48 8.52 -4.42
CA ILE A 33 3.96 7.26 -5.00
C ILE A 33 4.53 7.00 -6.40
N SER A 34 4.64 8.04 -7.22
CA SER A 34 5.21 7.92 -8.57
C SER A 34 6.68 7.47 -8.54
N LYS A 35 7.49 8.03 -7.63
CA LYS A 35 8.91 7.69 -7.49
C LYS A 35 9.10 6.28 -6.94
N ILE A 36 8.28 5.88 -5.98
CA ILE A 36 8.26 4.51 -5.43
C ILE A 36 7.90 3.50 -6.54
N ALA A 37 6.90 3.83 -7.36
CA ALA A 37 6.48 2.99 -8.47
C ALA A 37 7.62 2.76 -9.49
N THR A 38 8.38 3.79 -9.85
CA THR A 38 9.56 3.63 -10.72
C THR A 38 10.68 2.82 -10.06
N LEU A 39 10.96 3.05 -8.77
CA LEU A 39 12.02 2.32 -8.06
C LEU A 39 11.72 0.82 -7.91
N LEU A 40 10.47 0.45 -7.64
CA LEU A 40 10.05 -0.94 -7.51
C LEU A 40 9.66 -1.59 -8.84
N ASN A 41 9.75 -0.84 -9.94
CA ASN A 41 9.27 -1.27 -11.26
C ASN A 41 7.83 -1.80 -11.22
N ARG A 42 6.95 -1.08 -10.51
CA ARG A 42 5.53 -1.40 -10.37
C ARG A 42 4.67 -0.28 -10.92
N HIS A 43 3.43 -0.61 -11.25
CA HIS A 43 2.50 0.41 -11.72
C HIS A 43 2.07 1.32 -10.56
N LYS A 44 1.94 2.64 -10.83
CA LYS A 44 1.52 3.64 -9.83
C LYS A 44 0.21 3.28 -9.13
N SER A 45 -0.75 2.71 -9.88
CA SER A 45 -2.03 2.29 -9.29
C SER A 45 -1.89 1.10 -8.34
N THR A 46 -0.86 0.26 -8.50
CA THR A 46 -0.57 -0.83 -7.55
C THR A 46 -0.09 -0.25 -6.23
N ILE A 47 0.90 0.65 -6.25
CA ILE A 47 1.41 1.32 -5.05
C ILE A 47 0.31 2.15 -4.36
N SER A 48 -0.49 2.89 -5.13
CA SER A 48 -1.59 3.69 -4.57
C SER A 48 -2.66 2.83 -3.88
N ARG A 49 -3.04 1.70 -4.48
CA ARG A 49 -4.02 0.78 -3.86
C ARG A 49 -3.45 0.11 -2.62
N GLU A 50 -2.18 -0.27 -2.67
CA GLU A 50 -1.46 -0.85 -1.54
C GLU A 50 -1.47 0.11 -0.35
N ILE A 51 -1.03 1.36 -0.55
CA ILE A 51 -1.04 2.40 0.48
C ILE A 51 -2.46 2.58 1.01
N LYS A 52 -3.45 2.74 0.13
CA LYS A 52 -4.84 2.92 0.56
C LYS A 52 -5.37 1.76 1.41
N ARG A 53 -4.90 0.53 1.19
CA ARG A 53 -5.29 -0.65 1.97
C ARG A 53 -4.57 -0.71 3.31
N GLY A 54 -3.26 -0.46 3.32
CA GLY A 54 -2.43 -0.53 4.54
C GLY A 54 -2.36 0.75 5.36
N SER A 55 -2.97 1.85 4.89
CA SER A 55 -3.02 3.11 5.60
C SER A 55 -4.15 3.16 6.62
N VAL A 56 -3.80 3.52 7.86
CA VAL A 56 -4.76 3.74 8.95
C VAL A 56 -4.76 5.22 9.32
N LEU A 57 -5.94 5.77 9.59
CA LEU A 57 -6.07 7.10 10.18
C LEU A 57 -5.82 7.01 11.68
N GLN A 58 -4.68 7.50 12.13
CA GLN A 58 -4.34 7.59 13.55
C GLN A 58 -4.71 8.96 14.10
N LYS A 59 -5.44 8.95 15.23
CA LYS A 59 -5.67 10.15 16.04
C LYS A 59 -4.45 10.39 16.90
N GLN A 60 -3.83 11.55 16.74
CA GLN A 60 -2.79 12.03 17.63
C GLN A 60 -3.30 13.23 18.42
N TYR A 61 -3.11 13.19 19.73
CA TYR A 61 -3.40 14.30 20.62
C TYR A 61 -2.13 15.12 20.78
N LEU A 62 -2.09 16.28 20.14
CA LEU A 62 -1.01 17.24 20.36
C LEU A 62 -1.40 18.12 21.56
N TYR A 63 -0.61 18.02 22.64
CA TYR A 63 -0.77 18.80 23.88
C TYR A 63 -2.16 18.73 24.55
N GLY A 64 -2.96 17.70 24.26
CA GLY A 64 -4.25 17.45 24.92
C GLY A 64 -5.47 18.16 24.34
N TYR A 65 -5.33 19.01 23.30
CA TYR A 65 -6.44 19.80 22.76
C TYR A 65 -6.60 19.74 21.23
N LYS A 66 -5.62 19.23 20.49
CA LYS A 66 -5.69 19.16 19.03
C LYS A 66 -5.68 17.72 18.55
N GLU A 67 -6.81 17.26 17.99
CA GLU A 67 -6.88 16.00 17.24
C GLU A 67 -6.24 16.21 15.86
N VAL A 68 -5.07 15.62 15.62
CA VAL A 68 -4.48 15.53 14.29
C VAL A 68 -4.75 14.13 13.75
N LEU A 69 -5.36 14.04 12.58
CA LEU A 69 -5.47 12.78 11.84
C LEU A 69 -4.21 12.62 10.99
N GLN A 70 -3.34 11.69 11.35
CA GLN A 70 -2.21 11.30 10.52
C GLN A 70 -2.50 9.96 9.85
N SER A 71 -2.37 9.91 8.52
CA SER A 71 -2.44 8.64 7.80
C SER A 71 -1.06 7.99 7.81
N THR A 72 -0.95 6.83 8.45
CA THR A 72 0.29 6.04 8.53
C THR A 72 0.08 4.72 7.79
N TYR A 73 1.01 4.38 6.89
CA TYR A 73 1.02 3.11 6.17
C TYR A 73 1.88 2.10 6.95
N PHE A 74 1.34 0.90 7.15
CA PHE A 74 2.05 -0.23 7.76
C PHE A 74 2.18 -1.35 6.73
N SER A 75 3.38 -1.90 6.53
CA SER A 75 3.58 -2.94 5.51
C SER A 75 2.90 -4.27 5.83
N ASP A 76 2.63 -4.54 7.12
CA ASP A 76 2.03 -5.79 7.60
C ASP A 76 0.49 -5.82 7.53
N THR A 77 -0.16 -4.71 7.15
CA THR A 77 -1.63 -4.58 7.21
C THR A 77 -2.35 -4.83 5.87
N ALA A 78 -1.62 -5.04 4.76
CA ALA A 78 -2.13 -4.93 3.39
C ALA A 78 -2.26 -6.23 2.58
#